data_AF-A0A445C0W5-F1
#
_entry.id   AF-A0A445C0W5-F1
#
_cell.length_a   1.000
_cell.length_b   1.000
_cell.length_c   1.000
_cell.angle_alpha   90.00
_cell.angle_beta   90.00
_cell.angle_gamma   90.00
#
_symmetry.space_group_name_H-M   'P 1'
#
loop_
_entity.id
_entity.type
_entity.pdbx_description
1 polymer ?
#
loop_
_entity_poly.entity_id
_entity_poly.type
_entity_poly.pdbx_seq_one_letter_code
_entity_poly.pdbx_strand_id
1 'polypeptide(L)'
;MVRLDRVLVNWEWRRTFQHATLSALLPISSDHTPLVLDVNPRGRRIKNFKFEAFWVDHADCDTVIRRGWSSSGYTGSDHWKNMNRRMKN
;
A
#
# COMPACT_ATOMS: atom_id res chain seq x y z
N MET A 1 -21.94 14.33 2.19
CA MET A 1 -20.98 14.56 3.30
C MET A 1 -19.59 14.65 2.70
N VAL A 2 -18.93 15.81 2.80
CA VAL A 2 -17.61 16.05 2.20
C VAL A 2 -16.53 15.65 3.20
N ARG A 3 -15.48 14.94 2.74
CA ARG A 3 -14.38 14.47 3.59
C ARG A 3 -13.18 15.42 3.50
N LEU A 4 -13.19 16.45 4.34
CA LEU A 4 -12.19 17.52 4.37
C LEU A 4 -10.96 17.18 5.22
N ASP A 5 -11.14 16.37 6.27
CA ASP A 5 -10.07 16.06 7.21
C ASP A 5 -9.03 15.11 6.59
N ARG A 6 -7.75 15.49 6.67
CA ARG A 6 -6.62 14.74 6.10
C ARG A 6 -5.43 14.77 7.06
N VAL A 7 -4.70 13.67 7.11
CA VAL A 7 -3.39 13.59 7.78
C VAL A 7 -2.32 13.42 6.71
N LEU A 8 -1.35 14.34 6.69
CA LEU A 8 -0.22 14.33 5.77
C LEU A 8 1.04 13.93 6.53
N VAL A 9 1.83 13.03 5.95
CA VAL A 9 3.09 12.55 6.53
C VAL A 9 4.16 12.49 5.45
N ASN A 10 5.41 12.73 5.83
CA ASN A 10 6.54 12.56 4.95
C ASN A 10 7.02 11.10 4.91
N TRP A 11 8.02 10.83 4.07
CA TRP A 11 8.58 9.49 3.91
C TRP A 11 9.29 8.99 5.18
N GLU A 12 10.03 9.86 5.85
CA GLU A 12 10.76 9.52 7.07
C GLU A 12 9.83 9.04 8.17
N TRP A 13 8.73 9.76 8.39
CA TRP A 13 7.69 9.40 9.35
C TRP A 13 7.05 8.05 8.99
N ARG A 14 6.72 7.83 7.70
CA ARG A 14 6.13 6.56 7.26
C ARG A 14 7.10 5.38 7.40
N ARG A 15 8.40 5.62 7.28
CA ARG A 15 9.42 4.61 7.52
C ARG A 15 9.54 4.24 9.00
N THR A 16 9.36 5.20 9.91
CA THR A 16 9.34 4.98 11.36
C THR A 16 8.07 4.28 11.83
N PHE A 17 6.90 4.68 11.30
CA PHE A 17 5.59 4.18 11.71
C PHE A 17 4.91 3.37 10.60
N GLN A 18 5.57 2.29 10.17
CA GLN A 18 5.15 1.47 9.02
C GLN A 18 3.75 0.85 9.17
N HIS A 19 3.29 0.70 10.41
CA HIS A 19 2.02 0.08 10.74
C HIS A 19 0.97 1.09 11.21
N ALA A 20 1.25 2.39 11.15
CA ALA A 20 0.28 3.39 11.57
C ALA A 20 -1.05 3.25 10.81
N THR A 21 -2.14 3.36 11.56
CA THR A 21 -3.51 3.32 11.02
C THR A 21 -4.21 4.65 11.27
N LEU A 22 -5.10 5.01 10.35
CA LEU A 22 -5.94 6.18 10.45
C LEU A 22 -7.38 5.72 10.41
N SER A 23 -8.16 6.06 11.43
CA SER A 23 -9.60 5.77 11.52
C SER A 23 -10.40 7.06 11.68
N ALA A 24 -11.63 7.05 11.17
CA ALA A 24 -12.62 8.08 11.42
C ALA A 24 -13.51 7.62 12.57
N LEU A 25 -13.69 8.47 13.59
CA LEU A 25 -14.63 8.21 14.67
C LEU A 25 -16.04 8.62 14.28
N LEU A 26 -17.04 8.03 14.93
CA LEU A 26 -18.42 8.44 14.73
C LEU A 26 -18.61 9.89 15.22
N PRO A 27 -19.19 10.79 14.42
CA PRO A 27 -19.54 12.11 14.88
C PRO A 27 -20.68 12.01 15.91
N ILE A 28 -20.46 12.53 17.12
CA ILE A 28 -21.44 12.46 18.22
C ILE A 28 -22.30 13.73 18.25
N SER A 29 -21.69 14.89 18.02
CA SER A 29 -22.36 16.19 18.12
C SER A 29 -21.79 17.28 17.21
N SER A 30 -20.77 16.97 16.42
CA SER A 30 -20.16 17.88 15.45
C SER A 30 -20.47 17.41 14.03
N ASP A 31 -20.61 18.36 13.13
CA ASP A 31 -20.60 18.17 11.68
C ASP A 31 -19.23 17.70 11.14
N HIS A 32 -18.18 17.76 11.96
CA HIS A 32 -16.87 17.19 11.69
C HIS A 32 -16.72 15.76 12.24
N THR A 33 -15.95 14.95 11.50
CA THR A 33 -15.64 13.56 11.86
C THR A 33 -14.20 13.47 12.35
N PRO A 34 -13.94 13.27 13.66
CA PRO A 34 -12.59 13.21 14.19
C PRO A 34 -11.77 12.08 13.54
N LEU A 35 -10.53 12.37 13.19
CA LEU A 35 -9.57 11.37 12.73
C LEU A 35 -8.63 10.96 13.86
N VAL A 36 -8.43 9.65 14.03
CA VAL A 36 -7.50 9.08 15.01
C VAL A 36 -6.36 8.40 14.28
N LEU A 37 -5.14 8.87 14.56
CA LEU A 37 -3.90 8.27 14.09
C LEU A 37 -3.34 7.37 15.20
N ASP A 38 -3.36 6.06 14.99
CA ASP A 38 -2.73 5.09 15.87
C ASP A 38 -1.39 4.65 15.27
N VAL A 39 -0.29 4.99 15.92
CA VAL A 39 1.08 4.70 15.49
C VAL A 39 1.59 3.32 15.93
N ASN A 40 0.90 2.69 16.89
CA ASN A 40 1.26 1.37 17.41
C ASN A 40 0.00 0.48 17.59
N PRO A 41 -0.71 0.17 16.50
CA PRO A 41 -1.95 -0.57 16.59
C PRO A 41 -1.72 -2.00 17.09
N ARG A 42 -2.63 -2.44 17.96
CA ARG A 42 -2.69 -3.83 18.44
C ARG A 42 -3.17 -4.74 17.31
N GLY A 43 -2.24 -5.15 16.46
CA GLY A 43 -2.49 -6.03 15.31
C GLY A 43 -1.89 -5.48 14.03
N ARG A 44 -1.14 -6.32 13.32
CA ARG A 44 -0.58 -5.96 12.02
C ARG A 44 -1.67 -6.08 10.96
N ARG A 45 -2.15 -4.95 10.44
CA ARG A 45 -2.90 -4.98 9.17
C ARG A 45 -1.93 -5.38 8.06
N ILE A 46 -2.00 -6.64 7.63
CA ILE A 46 -1.36 -7.07 6.38
C ILE A 46 -2.15 -6.40 5.25
N LYS A 47 -1.62 -5.30 4.73
CA LYS A 47 -2.13 -4.75 3.48
C LYS A 47 -1.60 -5.63 2.36
N ASN A 48 -2.51 -6.25 1.63
CA ASN A 48 -2.15 -6.89 0.38
C ASN A 48 -1.62 -5.82 -0.57
N PHE A 49 -0.50 -6.12 -1.23
CA PHE A 49 -0.06 -5.33 -2.36
C PHE A 49 -1.14 -5.40 -3.44
N LYS A 50 -1.57 -4.24 -3.93
CA LYS A 50 -2.48 -4.14 -5.07
C LYS A 50 -1.65 -3.82 -6.31
N PHE A 51 -1.86 -4.60 -7.36
CA PHE A 51 -1.27 -4.39 -8.66
C PHE A 51 -2.38 -4.01 -9.62
N GLU A 52 -2.26 -2.88 -10.29
CA GLU A 52 -3.23 -2.46 -11.29
C GLU A 52 -2.90 -3.10 -12.64
N ALA A 53 -3.88 -3.73 -13.29
CA ALA A 53 -3.67 -4.49 -14.51
C ALA A 53 -3.06 -3.65 -15.65
N PHE A 54 -3.41 -2.36 -15.73
CA PHE A 54 -2.87 -1.45 -16.74
C PHE A 54 -1.35 -1.23 -16.64
N TRP A 55 -0.74 -1.51 -15.49
CA TRP A 55 0.71 -1.39 -15.35
C TRP A 55 1.46 -2.37 -16.25
N VAL A 56 0.87 -3.51 -16.61
CA VAL A 56 1.50 -4.49 -17.52
C VAL A 56 1.85 -3.88 -18.88
N ASP A 57 1.05 -2.93 -19.35
CA ASP A 57 1.22 -2.30 -20.66
C ASP A 57 2.25 -1.16 -20.64
N HIS A 58 2.70 -0.73 -19.46
CA HIS A 58 3.72 0.31 -19.34
C HIS A 58 5.09 -0.25 -19.74
N ALA A 59 5.79 0.43 -20.64
CA ALA A 59 7.06 -0.02 -21.21
C ALA A 59 8.10 -0.45 -20.16
N ASP A 60 8.17 0.29 -19.04
CA ASP A 60 9.14 0.03 -17.98
C ASP A 60 8.70 -1.02 -16.93
N CYS A 61 7.46 -1.51 -16.98
CA CYS A 61 6.90 -2.36 -15.91
C CYS A 61 7.74 -3.62 -15.68
N ASP A 62 8.06 -4.35 -16.76
CA ASP A 62 8.86 -5.58 -16.72
C ASP A 62 10.24 -5.31 -16.10
N THR A 63 10.93 -4.27 -16.57
CA THR A 63 12.27 -3.89 -16.10
C THR A 63 12.27 -3.52 -14.62
N VAL A 64 11.32 -2.70 -14.18
CA VAL A 64 11.21 -2.25 -12.77
C VAL A 64 10.97 -3.45 -11.86
N ILE A 65 10.06 -4.34 -12.25
CA ILE A 65 9.69 -5.50 -11.44
C ILE A 65 10.83 -6.52 -11.36
N ARG A 66 11.46 -6.84 -12.50
CA ARG A 66 12.64 -7.73 -12.53
C ARG A 66 13.76 -7.20 -11.65
N ARG A 67 14.08 -5.90 -11.76
CA ARG A 67 15.10 -5.25 -10.93
C ARG A 67 14.77 -5.35 -9.44
N GLY A 68 13.51 -5.09 -9.06
CA GLY A 68 13.06 -5.17 -7.67
C GLY A 68 13.20 -6.57 -7.08
N TRP A 69 12.81 -7.61 -7.82
CA TRP A 69 12.88 -8.99 -7.34
C TRP A 69 14.29 -9.58 -7.37
N SER A 70 15.13 -9.23 -8.34
CA SER A 70 16.54 -9.66 -8.37
C SER A 70 17.35 -9.14 -7.18
N SER A 71 17.00 -7.98 -6.62
CA SER A 71 17.67 -7.40 -5.45
C SER A 71 17.44 -8.16 -4.13
N SER A 72 16.50 -9.12 -4.10
CA SER A 72 16.05 -9.77 -2.87
C SER A 72 16.58 -11.20 -2.66
N GLY A 73 17.47 -11.69 -3.52
CA GLY A 73 18.10 -13.01 -3.38
C GLY A 73 17.17 -14.22 -3.61
N TYR A 74 15.94 -13.99 -4.07
CA TYR A 74 15.00 -15.06 -4.44
C TYR A 74 15.39 -15.68 -5.78
N THR A 75 16.23 -16.72 -5.75
CA THR A 75 16.79 -17.38 -6.95
C THR A 75 15.98 -18.58 -7.47
N GLY A 76 14.81 -18.88 -6.90
CA GLY A 76 14.09 -20.13 -7.20
C GLY A 76 12.99 -20.05 -8.26
N SER A 77 12.39 -18.88 -8.52
CA SER A 77 11.27 -18.78 -9.46
C SER A 77 11.09 -17.38 -10.03
N ASP A 78 10.88 -17.26 -11.34
CA ASP A 78 10.54 -15.99 -11.99
C ASP A 78 9.09 -15.59 -11.62
N HIS A 79 8.96 -14.94 -10.46
CA HIS A 79 7.68 -14.52 -9.88
C HIS A 79 6.90 -13.61 -10.84
N TRP A 80 7.59 -12.84 -11.68
CA TRP A 80 6.97 -12.01 -12.71
C TRP A 80 6.30 -12.84 -13.80
N LYS A 81 7.01 -13.84 -14.35
CA LYS A 81 6.42 -14.75 -15.35
C LYS A 81 5.18 -15.46 -14.81
N ASN A 82 5.23 -15.90 -13.55
CA ASN A 82 4.09 -16.56 -12.90
C ASN A 82 2.90 -15.61 -12.68
N MET A 83 3.15 -14.36 -12.30
CA MET A 83 2.11 -13.36 -12.10
C MET A 83 1.46 -12.97 -13.44
N ASN A 84 2.27 -12.72 -14.47
CA ASN A 84 1.78 -12.35 -15.81
C ASN A 84 0.94 -13.47 -16.42
N ARG A 85 1.33 -14.74 -16.22
CA ARG A 85 0.52 -15.90 -16.62
C ARG A 85 -0.86 -15.93 -15.95
N ARG A 86 -0.96 -15.56 -14.67
CA ARG A 86 -2.23 -15.51 -13.93
C ARG A 86 -3.13 -14.36 -14.35
N MET A 87 -2.56 -13.26 -14.86
CA MET A 87 -3.32 -12.09 -15.30
C MET A 87 -3.87 -12.22 -16.73
N LYS A 88 -3.34 -13.17 -17.51
CA LYS A 88 -3.78 -13.44 -18.90
C LYS A 88 -4.83 -14.55 -19.03
N ASN A 89 -5.21 -15.20 -17.93
CA ASN A 89 -6.30 -16.17 -17.83
C ASN A 89 -7.51 -15.54 -17.15
#